data_AF-A0A7S3BKE4-F1
#
_entry.id   AF-A0A7S3BKE4-F1
#
_cell.length_a   1.000
_cell.length_b   1.000
_cell.length_c   1.000
_cell.angle_alpha   90.00
_cell.angle_beta   90.00
_cell.angle_gamma   90.00
#
_symmetry.space_group_name_H-M   'P 1'
#
loop_
_entity.id
_entity.type
_entity.pdbx_description
1 polymer ?
#
loop_
_entity_poly.entity_id
_entity_poly.type
_entity_poly.pdbx_seq_one_letter_code
_entity_poly.pdbx_strand_id
1 'polypeptide(L)'
;GERRVGFPLGQIPGLLEGSVDPQDEGSQLVALLLGAKPGEHVVDYCAGSGGKTLAIAAEMGNTGRLLATDLDAKRLDRSAPRHAKAGVHNVQRHAIAPKADKWLKR
;
A
#
# COMPACT_ATOMS: atom_id res chain seq x y z
N GLY A 1 -29.25 7.41 -27.89
CA GLY A 1 -27.83 7.16 -27.61
C GLY A 1 -27.56 7.56 -26.19
N GLU A 2 -27.38 6.61 -25.28
CA GLU A 2 -27.15 6.88 -23.87
C GLU A 2 -25.78 7.56 -23.69
N ARG A 3 -25.79 8.79 -23.17
CA ARG A 3 -24.57 9.46 -22.72
C ARG A 3 -24.03 8.68 -21.53
N ARG A 4 -22.87 8.04 -21.69
CA ARG A 4 -22.07 7.60 -20.54
C ARG A 4 -21.63 8.85 -19.78
N VAL A 5 -22.23 9.10 -18.63
CA VAL A 5 -21.75 10.11 -17.68
C VAL A 5 -20.47 9.55 -17.09
N GLY A 6 -19.31 10.05 -17.54
CA GLY A 6 -18.03 9.71 -16.93
C GLY A 6 -17.96 10.34 -15.55
N PHE A 7 -17.80 9.52 -14.50
CA PHE A 7 -17.58 10.01 -13.15
C PHE A 7 -16.08 10.10 -12.90
N PRO A 8 -15.50 11.29 -12.68
CA PRO A 8 -14.08 11.42 -12.41
C PRO A 8 -13.75 10.81 -11.04
N LEU A 9 -13.02 9.69 -11.03
CA LEU A 9 -12.63 8.98 -9.79
C LEU A 9 -11.95 9.90 -8.77
N GLY A 10 -11.12 10.83 -9.25
CA GLY A 10 -10.43 11.79 -8.40
C GLY A 10 -11.33 12.83 -7.73
N GLN A 11 -12.64 12.84 -7.97
CA GLN A 11 -13.60 13.73 -7.30
C GLN A 11 -14.48 13.01 -6.28
N ILE A 12 -14.33 11.70 -6.13
CA ILE A 12 -15.05 10.95 -5.09
C ILE A 12 -14.51 11.39 -3.73
N PRO A 13 -15.35 11.87 -2.78
CA PRO A 13 -14.89 12.45 -1.51
C PRO A 13 -13.91 11.55 -0.75
N GLY A 14 -14.21 10.25 -0.58
CA GLY A 14 -13.30 9.35 0.13
C GLY A 14 -11.96 9.12 -0.57
N LEU A 15 -11.94 9.22 -1.90
CA LEU A 15 -10.73 9.18 -2.72
C LEU A 15 -9.94 10.47 -2.61
N LEU A 16 -10.59 11.62 -2.46
CA LEU A 16 -9.98 12.93 -2.22
C LEU A 16 -9.39 13.05 -0.81
N GLU A 17 -10.08 12.52 0.18
CA GLU A 17 -9.73 12.58 1.60
C GLU A 17 -8.75 11.47 2.01
N GLY A 18 -8.63 10.40 1.23
CA GLY A 18 -7.74 9.28 1.52
C GLY A 18 -8.35 8.16 2.35
N SER A 19 -9.66 8.22 2.63
CA SER A 19 -10.39 7.14 3.31
C SER A 19 -10.67 5.94 2.41
N VAL A 20 -10.50 6.08 1.09
CA VAL A 20 -10.59 5.01 0.10
C VAL A 20 -9.44 5.10 -0.90
N ASP A 21 -8.89 3.96 -1.30
CA ASP A 21 -7.87 3.84 -2.34
C ASP A 21 -8.31 2.83 -3.41
N PRO A 22 -8.17 3.13 -4.72
CA PRO A 22 -8.56 2.21 -5.78
C PRO A 22 -7.73 0.93 -5.77
N GLN A 23 -8.41 -0.21 -5.77
CA GLN A 23 -7.78 -1.54 -5.78
C GLN A 23 -8.65 -2.55 -6.54
N ASP A 24 -8.03 -3.59 -7.08
CA ASP A 24 -8.73 -4.76 -7.59
C ASP A 24 -9.18 -5.67 -6.43
N GLU A 25 -10.33 -6.33 -6.61
CA GLU A 25 -10.94 -7.21 -5.61
C GLU A 25 -9.99 -8.35 -5.18
N GLY A 26 -9.29 -8.98 -6.12
CA GLY A 26 -8.37 -10.08 -5.83
C GLY A 26 -7.25 -9.65 -4.89
N SER A 27 -6.72 -8.44 -5.06
CA SER A 27 -5.72 -7.87 -4.16
C SER A 27 -6.26 -7.61 -2.76
N GLN A 28 -7.53 -7.25 -2.62
CA GLN A 28 -8.17 -6.98 -1.32
C GLN A 28 -8.32 -8.29 -0.56
N LEU A 29 -8.78 -9.32 -1.25
CA LEU A 29 -8.92 -10.67 -0.70
C LEU A 29 -7.56 -11.24 -0.25
N VAL A 30 -6.50 -11.05 -1.04
CA VAL A 30 -5.15 -11.49 -0.64
C VAL A 30 -4.66 -10.77 0.62
N ALA A 31 -4.88 -9.45 0.72
CA ALA A 31 -4.51 -8.69 1.92
C ALA A 31 -5.31 -9.14 3.15
N LEU A 32 -6.60 -9.45 3.00
CA LEU A 32 -7.44 -9.97 4.06
C LEU A 32 -7.02 -11.39 4.50
N LEU A 33 -6.75 -12.27 3.53
CA LEU A 33 -6.34 -13.66 3.79
C LEU A 33 -4.96 -13.77 4.46
N LEU A 34 -4.10 -12.75 4.30
CA LEU A 34 -2.84 -12.65 5.05
C LEU A 34 -3.09 -12.65 6.56
N GLY A 35 -4.23 -12.11 7.01
CA GLY A 35 -4.62 -12.11 8.43
C GLY A 35 -3.66 -11.36 9.34
N ALA A 36 -3.01 -10.31 8.83
CA ALA A 36 -2.07 -9.49 9.58
C ALA A 36 -2.76 -8.80 10.76
N LYS A 37 -2.17 -8.91 11.95
CA LYS A 37 -2.76 -8.42 13.20
C LYS A 37 -2.07 -7.17 13.72
N PRO A 38 -2.77 -6.34 14.52
CA PRO A 38 -2.15 -5.24 15.26
C PRO A 38 -0.91 -5.70 16.05
N GLY A 39 0.17 -4.91 15.96
CA GLY A 39 1.44 -5.17 16.64
C GLY A 39 2.40 -6.13 15.92
N GLU A 40 1.98 -6.82 14.85
CA GLU A 40 2.86 -7.75 14.13
C GLU A 40 3.94 -7.03 13.29
N HIS A 41 4.96 -7.81 12.92
CA HIS A 41 5.95 -7.41 11.93
C HIS A 41 5.65 -8.12 10.61
N VAL A 42 5.33 -7.35 9.58
CA VAL A 42 4.85 -7.86 8.30
C VAL A 42 5.71 -7.29 7.17
N VAL A 43 5.94 -8.08 6.12
CA VAL A 43 6.66 -7.65 4.92
C VAL A 43 5.74 -7.79 3.71
N ASP A 44 5.49 -6.68 3.03
CA ASP A 44 4.96 -6.63 1.67
C ASP A 44 6.14 -6.57 0.69
N TYR A 45 6.59 -7.75 0.24
CA TYR A 45 7.85 -7.88 -0.48
C TYR A 45 7.83 -7.28 -1.90
N CYS A 46 6.65 -7.16 -2.49
CA CYS A 46 6.41 -6.66 -3.85
C CYS A 46 5.34 -5.56 -3.80
N ALA A 47 5.58 -4.54 -2.98
CA ALA A 47 4.61 -3.50 -2.63
C ALA A 47 4.16 -2.65 -3.82
N GLY A 48 4.96 -2.55 -4.88
CA GLY A 48 4.64 -1.72 -6.04
C GLY A 48 4.38 -0.28 -5.63
N SER A 49 3.19 0.23 -5.96
CA SER A 49 2.76 1.59 -5.57
C SER A 49 1.95 1.62 -4.27
N GLY A 50 2.00 0.56 -3.45
CA GLY A 50 1.49 0.54 -2.07
C GLY A 50 0.02 0.14 -1.90
N GLY A 51 -0.67 -0.35 -2.94
CA GLY A 51 -2.10 -0.67 -2.84
C GLY A 51 -2.42 -1.76 -1.80
N LYS A 52 -1.68 -2.88 -1.82
CA LYS A 52 -1.81 -3.93 -0.79
C LYS A 52 -1.25 -3.49 0.55
N THR A 53 -0.14 -2.76 0.54
CA THR A 53 0.45 -2.18 1.75
C THR A 53 -0.57 -1.34 2.54
N LEU A 54 -1.40 -0.53 1.87
CA LEU A 54 -2.47 0.24 2.52
C LEU A 54 -3.53 -0.68 3.16
N ALA A 55 -3.96 -1.73 2.46
CA ALA A 55 -4.92 -2.68 2.98
C ALA A 55 -4.36 -3.44 4.20
N ILE A 56 -3.11 -3.90 4.12
CA ILE A 56 -2.42 -4.58 5.23
C ILE A 56 -2.27 -3.62 6.43
N ALA A 57 -1.88 -2.36 6.20
CA ALA A 57 -1.77 -1.36 7.26
C ALA A 57 -3.11 -1.09 7.96
N ALA A 58 -4.22 -1.10 7.22
CA ALA A 58 -5.57 -0.96 7.76
C ALA A 58 -5.95 -2.15 8.65
N GLU A 59 -5.71 -3.40 8.21
CA GLU A 59 -5.94 -4.61 9.01
C GLU A 59 -5.08 -4.64 10.29
N MET A 60 -3.83 -4.15 10.21
CA MET A 60 -2.94 -4.00 11.35
C MET A 60 -3.34 -2.84 12.30
N GLY A 61 -4.44 -2.13 12.02
CA GLY A 61 -4.89 -0.98 12.80
C GLY A 61 -3.86 0.14 12.86
N ASN A 62 -3.01 0.27 11.83
CA ASN A 62 -1.90 1.23 11.77
C ASN A 62 -0.89 1.06 12.93
N THR A 63 -0.74 -0.15 13.48
CA THR A 63 0.20 -0.49 14.55
C THR A 63 1.22 -1.54 14.10
N GLY A 64 2.23 -1.83 14.91
CA GLY A 64 3.29 -2.78 14.56
C GLY A 64 4.27 -2.20 13.53
N ARG A 65 4.86 -3.06 12.70
CA ARG A 65 5.82 -2.65 11.66
C ARG A 65 5.48 -3.33 10.34
N LEU A 66 5.15 -2.53 9.34
CA LEU A 66 4.94 -3.00 7.97
C LEU A 66 6.09 -2.54 7.08
N LEU A 67 6.84 -3.47 6.53
CA LEU A 67 7.89 -3.17 5.57
C LEU A 67 7.36 -3.36 4.15
N ALA A 68 7.39 -2.28 3.37
CA ALA A 68 7.05 -2.29 1.96
C ALA A 68 8.33 -2.28 1.12
N THR A 69 8.54 -3.31 0.32
CA THR A 69 9.71 -3.39 -0.56
C THR A 69 9.32 -3.54 -2.02
N ASP A 70 10.20 -3.08 -2.91
CA ASP A 70 10.10 -3.32 -4.35
C ASP A 70 11.50 -3.21 -4.98
N LEU A 71 11.71 -3.83 -6.13
CA LEU A 71 12.93 -3.67 -6.93
C LEU A 71 12.94 -2.33 -7.68
N ASP A 72 11.75 -1.82 -8.03
CA ASP A 72 11.60 -0.53 -8.69
C ASP A 72 11.38 0.58 -7.65
N ALA A 73 12.47 1.27 -7.31
CA ALA A 73 12.44 2.41 -6.39
C ALA A 73 11.44 3.51 -6.83
N LYS A 74 11.35 3.79 -8.14
CA LYS A 74 10.44 4.84 -8.65
C LYS A 74 8.98 4.42 -8.49
N ARG A 75 8.68 3.13 -8.63
CA ARG A 75 7.34 2.60 -8.39
C ARG A 75 7.00 2.68 -6.90
N LEU A 76 7.93 2.28 -6.03
CA LEU A 76 7.78 2.35 -4.58
C LEU A 76 7.61 3.79 -4.08
N ASP A 77 8.27 4.77 -4.68
CA ASP A 77 8.13 6.18 -4.29
C ASP A 77 6.72 6.74 -4.52
N ARG A 78 5.95 6.16 -5.46
CA ARG A 78 4.55 6.54 -5.67
C ARG A 78 3.65 6.13 -4.49
N SER A 79 4.10 5.23 -3.62
CA SER A 79 3.34 4.86 -2.42
C SER A 79 3.38 5.92 -1.32
N ALA A 80 4.45 6.73 -1.26
CA ALA A 80 4.65 7.73 -0.20
C ALA A 80 3.49 8.74 -0.07
N PRO A 81 3.04 9.44 -1.14
CA PRO A 81 1.91 10.34 -1.03
C PRO A 81 0.60 9.63 -0.71
N ARG A 82 0.44 8.34 -1.08
CA ARG A 82 -0.76 7.55 -0.77
C ARG A 82 -0.81 7.17 0.71
N HIS A 83 0.31 6.73 1.28
CA HIS A 83 0.41 6.47 2.72
C HIS A 83 0.12 7.73 3.53
N ALA A 84 0.73 8.86 3.16
CA ALA A 84 0.50 10.14 3.82
C ALA A 84 -0.98 10.55 3.76
N LYS A 85 -1.59 10.41 2.59
CA LYS A 85 -3.01 10.71 2.37
C LYS A 85 -3.95 9.82 3.18
N ALA A 86 -3.62 8.53 3.31
CA ALA A 86 -4.39 7.57 4.11
C ALA A 86 -4.07 7.61 5.62
N GLY A 87 -3.15 8.47 6.08
CA GLY A 87 -2.75 8.55 7.49
C GLY A 87 -1.95 7.35 8.01
N VAL A 88 -1.38 6.54 7.10
CA VAL A 88 -0.60 5.35 7.45
C VAL A 88 0.80 5.74 7.92
N HIS A 89 1.18 5.33 9.13
CA HIS A 89 2.45 5.71 9.76
C HIS A 89 3.28 4.52 10.27
N ASN A 90 2.76 3.29 10.23
CA ASN A 90 3.50 2.08 10.58
C ASN A 90 4.31 1.47 9.41
N VAL A 91 4.37 2.13 8.25
CA VAL A 91 5.04 1.63 7.05
C VAL A 91 6.45 2.18 6.88
N GLN A 92 7.42 1.28 6.79
CA GLN A 92 8.77 1.57 6.30
C GLN A 92 8.88 1.14 4.84
N ARG A 93 9.38 2.03 3.96
CA ARG A 93 9.65 1.70 2.55
C ARG A 93 11.12 1.39 2.36
N HIS A 94 11.43 0.33 1.61
CA HIS A 94 12.80 -0.03 1.28
C HIS A 94 12.90 -0.58 -0.15
N ALA A 95 13.55 0.16 -1.05
CA ALA A 95 13.81 -0.32 -2.40
C ALA A 95 14.96 -1.34 -2.35
N ILE A 96 14.71 -2.55 -2.83
CA ILE A 96 15.71 -3.63 -2.80
C ILE A 96 16.70 -3.42 -3.94
N ALA A 97 17.99 -3.44 -3.60
CA ALA A 97 19.08 -3.41 -4.59
C ALA A 97 19.58 -4.85 -4.87
N PRO A 98 19.24 -5.48 -6.01
CA PRO A 98 19.70 -6.83 -6.32
C PRO A 98 21.22 -6.97 -6.14
N LYS A 99 21.66 -8.02 -5.43
CA LYS A 99 23.06 -8.40 -5.21
C LYS A 99 23.92 -7.42 -4.38
N ALA A 100 23.44 -6.21 -4.10
CA ALA A 100 24.18 -5.18 -3.35
C ALA A 100 23.47 -4.75 -2.05
N ASP A 101 22.25 -5.23 -1.80
CA ASP A 101 21.50 -4.86 -0.62
C ASP A 101 22.08 -5.46 0.65
N LYS A 102 22.73 -4.63 1.46
CA LYS A 102 23.26 -5.01 2.77
C LYS A 102 22.15 -5.10 3.82
N TRP A 103 20.99 -4.51 3.57
CA TRP A 103 19.86 -4.50 4.49
C TRP A 103 19.21 -5.89 4.58
N LEU A 104 19.10 -6.61 3.45
CA LEU A 104 18.59 -8.00 3.41
C LEU A 104 19.47 -9.03 4.12
N LYS A 105 20.72 -8.69 4.46
CA LYS A 105 21.67 -9.58 5.14
C LYS A 105 21.72 -9.37 6.67
N ARG A 106 20.89 -8.48 7.20
CA ARG A 106 20.76 -8.17 8.62
C ARG A 106 19.53 -8.85 9.19
#